data_AF-A0A657IU49-F1
#
_entry.id   AF-A0A657IU49-F1
#
_cell.length_a   1.000
_cell.length_b   1.000
_cell.length_c   1.000
_cell.angle_alpha   90.00
_cell.angle_beta   90.00
_cell.angle_gamma   90.00
#
_symmetry.space_group_name_H-M   'P 1'
#
loop_
_entity.id
_entity.type
_entity.pdbx_description
1 polymer ?
#
loop_
_entity_poly.entity_id
_entity_poly.type
_entity_poly.pdbx_seq_one_letter_code
_entity_poly.pdbx_strand_id
1 'polypeptide(L)'
;MRVRRASYRERTPLVDAEANGVLLRVAAHLLLPVIVLLSVYLLLRGHYEPGGGFIAALVGGAGFALLYLAAPSDAAAKIRWPYQLLIGSGILLGTVTGLVGFLKGSFLTPIKFEVFGLKLSTPLIFDLGVYFGVLGVILVALNKLGRADEHGQASRTRSRTPIRPPTPPRTASTTPTRPRPAASPWGPRAGAGPGGSTSEGIGGAGGRREPGEHRGRRIPMTVAIAVGLLTAGAVYLLMKREMLRVVLGFILLGHAGNLVLISAGGTHQRTEPFGTAADASAVADPLPQAFVLTAIVIAFAITIFMLVLAVTGGENDDTRGEGEVPPDPLPEEPNDAEPKDEKPIGEVRR
;
A
#
# COMPACT_ATOMS: atom_id res chain seq x y z
N MET A 1 -60.59 -3.56 -6.25
CA MET A 1 -59.95 -2.24 -6.43
C MET A 1 -58.43 -2.45 -6.39
N ARG A 2 -57.77 -2.61 -7.56
CA ARG A 2 -56.31 -2.79 -7.62
C ARG A 2 -55.66 -1.43 -7.43
N VAL A 3 -55.06 -1.20 -6.28
CA VAL A 3 -54.27 0.01 -6.02
C VAL A 3 -53.07 -0.04 -6.95
N ARG A 4 -53.13 0.73 -8.04
CA ARG A 4 -51.98 1.07 -8.87
C ARG A 4 -51.01 1.80 -7.94
N ARG A 5 -50.01 1.09 -7.41
CA ARG A 5 -48.86 1.74 -6.77
C ARG A 5 -48.23 2.61 -7.85
N ALA A 6 -48.44 3.92 -7.73
CA ALA A 6 -47.80 4.88 -8.61
C ALA A 6 -46.30 4.66 -8.54
N SER A 7 -45.71 4.33 -9.68
CA SER A 7 -44.27 4.22 -9.95
C SER A 7 -43.61 5.61 -9.90
N TYR A 8 -43.84 6.36 -8.82
CA TYR A 8 -43.33 7.71 -8.62
C TYR A 8 -41.87 7.72 -8.12
N ARG A 9 -41.24 6.54 -7.99
CA ARG A 9 -39.90 6.43 -7.38
C ARG A 9 -38.73 6.53 -8.37
N GLU A 10 -38.99 6.64 -9.67
CA GLU A 10 -37.95 6.43 -10.70
C GLU A 10 -37.34 7.71 -11.28
N ARG A 11 -37.73 8.92 -10.86
CA ARG A 11 -37.24 10.17 -11.49
C ARG A 11 -36.90 11.31 -10.53
N THR A 12 -36.43 11.00 -9.33
CA THR A 12 -35.87 12.03 -8.45
C THR A 12 -34.37 12.19 -8.78
N PRO A 13 -33.84 13.42 -8.96
CA PRO A 13 -32.41 13.63 -9.24
C PRO A 13 -31.47 13.02 -8.19
N LEU A 14 -31.97 12.78 -6.97
CA LEU A 14 -31.24 12.10 -5.90
C LEU A 14 -31.05 10.58 -6.14
N VAL A 15 -31.87 9.97 -7.00
CA VAL A 15 -31.87 8.54 -7.33
C VAL A 15 -31.27 8.30 -8.72
N ASP A 16 -31.43 9.27 -9.62
CA ASP A 16 -30.86 9.23 -10.97
C ASP A 16 -29.42 9.77 -10.98
N ALA A 17 -28.44 8.86 -11.01
CA ALA A 17 -27.02 9.19 -11.09
C ALA A 17 -26.69 10.03 -12.34
N GLU A 18 -27.44 9.88 -13.43
CA GLU A 18 -27.25 10.70 -14.63
C GLU A 18 -27.66 12.16 -14.40
N ALA A 19 -28.76 12.41 -13.69
CA ALA A 19 -29.19 13.76 -13.38
C ALA A 19 -28.33 14.40 -12.26
N ASN A 20 -27.89 13.61 -11.27
CA ASN A 20 -27.11 14.12 -10.14
C ASN A 20 -25.67 14.49 -10.54
N GLY A 21 -25.08 13.72 -11.45
CA GLY A 21 -23.67 13.85 -11.82
C GLY A 21 -23.35 14.92 -12.87
N VAL A 22 -24.27 15.84 -13.18
CA VAL A 22 -24.07 16.84 -14.25
C VAL A 22 -22.93 17.80 -13.89
N LEU A 23 -22.92 18.34 -12.67
CA LEU A 23 -21.85 19.25 -12.21
C LEU A 23 -20.48 18.58 -12.28
N LEU A 24 -20.38 17.33 -11.81
CA LEU A 24 -19.12 16.59 -11.83
C LEU A 24 -18.66 16.25 -13.24
N ARG A 25 -19.58 15.94 -14.18
CA ARG A 25 -19.25 15.72 -15.60
C ARG A 25 -18.78 16.96 -16.32
N VAL A 26 -19.43 18.10 -16.06
CA VAL A 26 -19.00 19.39 -16.61
C VAL A 26 -17.63 19.76 -16.07
N ALA A 27 -17.42 19.62 -14.75
CA ALA A 27 -16.12 19.84 -14.13
C ALA A 27 -15.05 18.89 -14.72
N ALA A 28 -15.36 17.61 -14.90
CA ALA A 28 -14.45 16.65 -15.52
C ALA A 28 -14.09 17.01 -16.95
N HIS A 29 -15.06 17.42 -17.79
CA HIS A 29 -14.78 17.85 -19.16
C HIS A 29 -13.93 19.12 -19.22
N LEU A 30 -14.11 20.05 -18.28
CA LEU A 30 -13.34 21.28 -18.20
C LEU A 30 -11.92 21.04 -17.66
N LEU A 31 -11.79 20.22 -16.61
CA LEU A 31 -10.53 19.97 -15.92
C LEU A 31 -9.65 18.96 -16.65
N LEU A 32 -10.22 17.96 -17.33
CA LEU A 32 -9.44 16.93 -18.01
C LEU A 32 -8.38 17.49 -18.99
N PRO A 33 -8.68 18.41 -19.93
CA PRO A 33 -7.66 18.96 -20.80
C PRO A 33 -6.57 19.70 -20.01
N VAL A 34 -6.94 20.41 -18.95
CA VAL A 34 -5.97 21.09 -18.07
C VAL A 34 -5.07 20.08 -17.34
N ILE A 35 -5.63 19.00 -16.81
CA ILE A 35 -4.89 17.93 -16.13
C ILE A 35 -3.93 17.23 -17.10
N VAL A 36 -4.37 16.93 -18.33
CA VAL A 36 -3.54 16.31 -19.36
C VAL A 36 -2.39 17.25 -19.76
N LEU A 37 -2.69 18.53 -20.02
CA LEU A 37 -1.66 19.53 -20.33
C LEU A 37 -0.66 19.68 -19.19
N LEU A 38 -1.13 19.73 -17.94
CA LEU A 38 -0.28 19.81 -16.76
C LEU A 38 0.59 18.54 -16.61
N SER A 39 0.01 17.36 -16.84
CA SER A 39 0.72 16.08 -16.82
C SER A 39 1.87 16.06 -17.85
N VAL A 40 1.60 16.49 -19.09
CA VAL A 40 2.62 16.59 -20.15
C VAL A 40 3.66 17.66 -19.82
N TYR A 41 3.25 18.82 -19.31
CA TYR A 41 4.16 19.88 -18.90
C TYR A 41 5.13 19.39 -17.81
N LEU A 42 4.63 18.70 -16.77
CA LEU A 42 5.46 18.17 -15.69
C LEU A 42 6.44 17.07 -16.16
N LEU A 43 6.06 16.30 -17.19
CA LEU A 43 6.93 15.31 -17.81
C LEU A 43 8.10 15.99 -18.54
N LEU A 44 7.81 17.02 -19.34
CA LEU A 44 8.82 17.77 -20.09
C LEU A 44 9.71 18.63 -19.17
N ARG A 45 9.13 19.19 -18.11
CA ARG A 45 9.82 20.02 -17.12
C ARG A 45 10.85 19.24 -16.29
N GLY A 46 10.62 17.95 -16.08
CA GLY A 46 11.50 17.08 -15.27
C GLY A 46 12.96 17.03 -15.71
N HIS A 47 13.27 17.48 -16.93
CA HIS A 47 14.64 17.61 -17.41
C HIS A 47 15.43 18.78 -16.77
N TYR A 48 14.75 19.83 -16.31
CA TYR A 48 15.39 21.08 -15.87
C TYR A 48 15.11 21.45 -14.41
N GLU A 49 14.00 20.99 -13.86
CA GLU A 49 13.50 21.37 -12.53
C GLU A 49 12.88 20.15 -11.82
N PRO A 50 12.68 20.20 -10.48
CA PRO A 50 11.97 19.15 -9.76
C PRO A 50 10.60 18.85 -10.39
N GLY A 51 10.43 17.60 -10.84
CA GLY A 51 9.37 17.12 -11.73
C GLY A 51 9.72 15.73 -12.28
N GLY A 52 9.09 15.31 -13.38
CA GLY A 52 9.45 14.07 -14.10
C GLY A 52 8.31 13.06 -14.25
N GLY A 53 8.67 11.88 -14.76
CA GLY A 53 7.73 10.84 -15.19
C GLY A 53 6.73 10.38 -14.14
N PHE A 54 7.17 10.25 -12.88
CA PHE A 54 6.33 9.76 -11.79
C PHE A 54 5.21 10.74 -11.42
N ILE A 55 5.57 12.00 -11.12
CA ILE A 55 4.59 13.02 -10.72
C ILE A 55 3.63 13.32 -11.88
N ALA A 56 4.16 13.40 -13.11
CA ALA A 56 3.35 13.55 -14.31
C ALA A 56 2.28 12.45 -14.43
N ALA A 57 2.65 11.19 -14.17
CA ALA A 57 1.72 10.06 -14.24
C ALA A 57 0.70 10.06 -13.10
N LEU A 58 1.06 10.49 -11.89
CA LEU A 58 0.10 10.67 -10.79
C LEU A 58 -0.96 11.73 -11.14
N VAL A 59 -0.54 12.86 -11.70
CA VAL A 59 -1.44 13.92 -12.17
C VAL A 59 -2.35 13.41 -13.30
N GLY A 60 -1.78 12.71 -14.29
CA GLY A 60 -2.56 12.08 -15.36
C GLY A 60 -3.55 11.04 -14.83
N GLY A 61 -3.11 10.22 -13.88
CA GLY A 61 -3.93 9.24 -13.17
C GLY A 61 -5.09 9.85 -12.40
N ALA A 62 -4.88 11.02 -11.77
CA ALA A 62 -5.97 11.78 -11.13
C ALA A 62 -7.02 12.24 -12.14
N GLY A 63 -6.61 12.57 -13.37
CA GLY A 63 -7.54 12.86 -14.47
C GLY A 63 -8.39 11.65 -14.85
N PHE A 64 -7.79 10.46 -14.93
CA PHE A 64 -8.54 9.22 -15.15
C PHE A 64 -9.45 8.86 -13.97
N ALA A 65 -9.02 9.11 -12.73
CA ALA A 65 -9.87 8.95 -11.55
C ALA A 65 -11.06 9.91 -11.57
N LEU A 66 -10.85 11.16 -12.01
CA LEU A 66 -11.93 12.13 -12.18
C LEU A 66 -12.94 11.68 -13.24
N LEU A 67 -12.49 11.11 -14.36
CA LEU A 67 -13.37 10.51 -15.36
C LEU A 67 -14.14 9.30 -14.82
N TYR A 68 -13.48 8.46 -14.03
CA TYR A 68 -14.12 7.33 -13.37
C TYR A 68 -15.24 7.81 -12.44
N LEU A 69 -14.98 8.80 -11.59
CA LEU A 69 -15.96 9.38 -10.66
C LEU A 69 -17.09 10.13 -11.36
N ALA A 70 -16.82 10.75 -12.51
CA ALA A 70 -17.81 11.47 -13.29
C ALA A 70 -18.73 10.53 -14.11
N ALA A 71 -18.37 9.26 -14.25
CA ALA A 71 -19.16 8.31 -15.01
C ALA A 71 -20.50 8.01 -14.31
N PRO A 72 -21.62 7.96 -15.05
CA PRO A 72 -22.94 7.70 -14.45
C PRO A 72 -23.16 6.26 -13.98
N SER A 73 -22.29 5.33 -14.36
CA SER A 73 -22.29 3.94 -13.91
C SER A 73 -20.90 3.31 -14.07
N ASP A 74 -20.60 2.25 -13.33
CA ASP A 74 -19.33 1.52 -13.44
C ASP A 74 -19.12 0.93 -14.85
N ALA A 75 -20.20 0.62 -15.57
CA ALA A 75 -20.15 0.17 -16.96
C ALA A 75 -19.70 1.29 -17.91
N ALA A 76 -20.11 2.54 -17.65
CA ALA A 76 -19.69 3.72 -18.40
C ALA A 76 -18.27 4.20 -18.03
N ALA A 77 -17.81 3.89 -16.81
CA ALA A 77 -16.47 4.22 -16.32
C ALA A 77 -15.36 3.33 -16.92
N LYS A 78 -15.70 2.33 -17.73
CA LYS A 78 -14.77 1.30 -18.20
C LYS A 78 -13.75 1.86 -19.21
N ILE A 79 -12.55 2.15 -18.73
CA ILE A 79 -11.41 2.55 -19.55
C ILE A 79 -10.86 1.31 -20.29
N ARG A 80 -10.99 1.27 -21.62
CA ARG A 80 -10.58 0.14 -22.47
C ARG A 80 -9.09 0.10 -22.82
N TRP A 81 -8.28 0.97 -22.22
CA TRP A 81 -6.87 1.05 -22.56
C TRP A 81 -6.15 -0.23 -22.14
N PRO A 82 -5.26 -0.79 -22.98
CA PRO A 82 -4.52 -1.99 -22.65
C PRO A 82 -3.42 -1.67 -21.63
N TYR A 83 -3.82 -1.54 -20.36
CA TYR A 83 -2.94 -1.18 -19.26
C TYR A 83 -1.75 -2.14 -19.09
N GLN A 84 -1.90 -3.41 -19.48
CA GLN A 84 -0.79 -4.38 -19.50
C GLN A 84 0.31 -3.97 -20.49
N LEU A 85 -0.06 -3.46 -21.67
CA LEU A 85 0.88 -2.95 -22.65
C LEU A 85 1.53 -1.64 -22.17
N LEU A 86 0.79 -0.79 -21.46
CA LEU A 86 1.38 0.41 -20.85
C LEU A 86 2.44 0.07 -19.80
N ILE A 87 2.14 -0.87 -18.90
CA ILE A 87 3.11 -1.33 -17.89
C ILE A 87 4.32 -1.98 -18.57
N GLY A 88 4.08 -2.90 -19.50
CA GLY A 88 5.15 -3.61 -20.22
C GLY A 88 6.02 -2.66 -21.04
N SER A 89 5.43 -1.72 -21.77
CA SER A 89 6.18 -0.71 -22.54
C SER A 89 6.96 0.23 -21.62
N GLY A 90 6.41 0.64 -20.48
CA GLY A 90 7.12 1.45 -19.50
C GLY A 90 8.38 0.78 -18.95
N ILE A 91 8.25 -0.48 -18.52
CA ILE A 91 9.37 -1.30 -18.03
C ILE A 91 10.42 -1.51 -19.13
N LEU A 92 9.97 -1.85 -20.34
CA LEU A 92 10.85 -2.05 -21.49
C LEU A 92 11.63 -0.78 -21.82
N LEU A 93 10.95 0.37 -21.90
CA LEU A 93 11.55 1.65 -22.25
C LEU A 93 12.59 2.07 -21.20
N GLY A 94 12.28 1.93 -19.90
CA GLY A 94 13.22 2.22 -18.83
C GLY A 94 14.45 1.31 -18.86
N THR A 95 14.24 0.01 -19.09
CA THR A 95 15.33 -0.99 -19.15
C THR A 95 16.24 -0.75 -20.36
N VAL A 96 15.65 -0.59 -21.55
CA VAL A 96 16.40 -0.31 -22.79
C VAL A 96 17.17 1.00 -22.65
N THR A 97 16.55 2.05 -22.11
CA THR A 97 17.23 3.34 -21.90
C THR A 97 18.41 3.21 -20.95
N GLY A 98 18.27 2.44 -19.87
CA GLY A 98 19.38 2.14 -18.96
C GLY A 98 20.51 1.35 -19.62
N LEU A 99 20.16 0.33 -20.42
CA LEU A 99 21.13 -0.49 -21.16
C LEU A 99 21.87 0.32 -22.24
N VAL A 100 21.18 1.22 -22.94
CA VAL A 100 21.79 2.14 -23.91
C VAL A 100 22.85 3.03 -23.26
N GLY A 101 22.73 3.31 -21.96
CA GLY A 101 23.76 4.03 -21.18
C GLY A 101 25.14 3.36 -21.23
N PHE A 102 25.23 2.03 -21.36
CA PHE A 102 26.51 1.32 -21.47
C PHE A 102 27.33 1.75 -22.69
N LEU A 103 26.69 2.28 -23.75
CA LEU A 103 27.39 2.84 -24.90
C LEU A 103 28.27 4.05 -24.54
N LYS A 104 28.01 4.70 -23.39
CA LYS A 104 28.82 5.81 -22.84
C LYS A 104 29.66 5.44 -21.62
N GLY A 105 29.67 4.18 -21.20
CA GLY A 105 30.59 3.65 -20.19
C GLY A 105 29.92 2.95 -19.00
N SER A 106 28.71 3.35 -18.60
CA SER A 106 28.02 2.74 -17.45
C SER A 106 26.49 2.71 -17.64
N PHE A 107 25.82 1.82 -16.93
CA PHE A 107 24.36 1.75 -16.87
C PHE A 107 23.75 3.12 -16.53
N LEU A 108 22.66 3.51 -17.21
CA LEU A 108 21.96 4.79 -17.05
C LEU A 108 22.81 6.06 -17.28
N THR A 109 23.95 5.96 -17.96
CA THR A 109 24.71 7.16 -18.35
C THR A 109 23.89 8.02 -19.32
N PRO A 110 23.62 9.31 -19.02
CA PRO A 110 22.78 10.15 -19.85
C PRO A 110 23.46 10.50 -21.18
N ILE A 111 22.73 10.30 -22.27
CA ILE A 111 23.17 10.65 -23.63
C ILE A 111 22.31 11.82 -24.10
N LYS A 112 22.98 12.94 -24.39
CA LYS A 112 22.35 14.15 -24.93
C LYS A 112 22.38 14.09 -26.44
N PHE A 113 21.28 14.45 -27.07
CA PHE A 113 21.15 14.52 -28.53
C PHE A 113 20.24 15.69 -28.91
N GLU A 114 20.42 16.24 -30.09
CA GLU A 114 19.69 17.41 -30.55
C GLU A 114 18.66 16.99 -31.60
N VAL A 115 17.39 17.31 -31.35
CA VAL A 115 16.28 16.99 -32.27
C VAL A 115 15.50 18.26 -32.53
N PHE A 116 15.41 18.69 -33.79
CA PHE A 116 14.73 19.94 -34.19
C PHE A 116 15.19 21.19 -33.42
N GLY A 117 16.48 21.27 -33.02
CA GLY A 117 17.03 22.37 -32.22
C GLY A 117 16.77 22.27 -30.71
N LEU A 118 16.08 21.21 -30.25
CA LEU A 118 15.85 20.93 -28.84
C LEU A 118 16.94 19.99 -28.32
N LYS A 119 17.61 20.40 -27.22
CA LYS A 119 18.60 19.59 -26.50
C LYS A 119 17.87 18.56 -25.64
N LEU A 120 17.61 17.39 -26.22
CA LEU A 120 17.01 16.26 -25.53
C LEU A 120 18.06 15.36 -24.92
N SER A 121 17.65 14.55 -23.96
CA SER A 121 18.53 13.63 -23.24
C SER A 121 17.78 12.33 -22.93
N THR A 122 18.50 11.21 -22.91
CA THR A 122 17.93 9.89 -22.58
C THR A 122 17.17 9.81 -21.26
N PRO A 123 17.43 10.61 -20.20
CA PRO A 123 16.58 10.68 -19.01
C PRO A 123 15.12 11.01 -19.31
N LEU A 124 14.81 11.80 -20.35
CA LEU A 124 13.43 12.08 -20.73
C LEU A 124 12.71 10.81 -21.22
N ILE A 125 13.44 9.96 -21.96
CA ILE A 125 12.94 8.67 -22.44
C ILE A 125 12.73 7.71 -21.27
N PHE A 126 13.65 7.71 -20.30
CA PHE A 126 13.49 6.95 -19.06
C PHE A 126 12.25 7.40 -18.27
N ASP A 127 12.06 8.71 -18.11
CA ASP A 127 10.90 9.29 -17.43
C ASP A 127 9.58 8.98 -18.14
N LEU A 128 9.57 8.96 -19.48
CA LEU A 128 8.42 8.50 -20.26
C LEU A 128 8.09 7.02 -19.96
N GLY A 129 9.12 6.19 -19.76
CA GLY A 129 8.95 4.80 -19.35
C GLY A 129 8.31 4.68 -17.96
N VAL A 130 8.83 5.44 -16.99
CA VAL A 130 8.23 5.55 -15.64
C VAL A 130 6.78 6.03 -15.72
N TYR A 131 6.50 7.01 -16.59
CA TYR A 131 5.16 7.56 -16.78
C TYR A 131 4.15 6.47 -17.21
N PHE A 132 4.48 5.69 -18.24
CA PHE A 132 3.61 4.61 -18.71
C PHE A 132 3.43 3.49 -17.68
N GLY A 133 4.50 3.13 -16.95
CA GLY A 133 4.44 2.15 -15.87
C GLY A 133 3.46 2.56 -14.77
N VAL A 134 3.63 3.77 -14.24
CA VAL A 134 2.80 4.31 -13.17
C VAL A 134 1.35 4.49 -13.63
N LEU A 135 1.13 5.10 -14.79
CA LEU A 135 -0.21 5.31 -15.32
C LEU A 135 -0.93 3.97 -15.57
N GLY A 136 -0.23 2.98 -16.10
CA GLY A 136 -0.76 1.64 -16.31
C GLY A 136 -1.17 0.96 -15.00
N VAL A 137 -0.37 1.08 -13.93
CA VAL A 137 -0.72 0.58 -12.60
C VAL A 137 -1.96 1.27 -12.04
N ILE A 138 -2.07 2.59 -12.18
CA ILE A 138 -3.26 3.35 -11.74
C ILE A 138 -4.51 2.88 -12.48
N LEU A 139 -4.43 2.72 -13.81
CA LEU A 139 -5.55 2.24 -14.62
C LEU A 139 -5.98 0.82 -14.23
N VAL A 140 -5.02 -0.08 -13.94
CA VAL A 140 -5.32 -1.41 -13.38
C VAL A 140 -6.08 -1.30 -12.09
N ALA A 141 -5.60 -0.46 -11.16
CA ALA A 141 -6.20 -0.31 -9.84
C ALA A 141 -7.65 0.20 -9.97
N LEU A 142 -7.89 1.26 -10.74
CA LEU A 142 -9.23 1.81 -10.96
C LEU A 142 -10.18 0.78 -11.60
N ASN A 143 -9.72 0.09 -12.64
CA ASN A 143 -10.55 -0.86 -13.37
C ASN A 143 -10.82 -2.17 -12.59
N LYS A 144 -9.94 -2.55 -11.64
CA LYS A 144 -10.15 -3.73 -10.78
C LYS A 144 -10.95 -3.41 -9.52
N LEU A 145 -10.69 -2.28 -8.85
CA LEU A 145 -11.41 -1.90 -7.63
C LEU A 145 -12.87 -1.50 -7.93
N GLY A 146 -13.15 -0.94 -9.11
CA GLY A 146 -14.50 -0.62 -9.56
C GLY A 146 -15.44 -1.82 -9.82
N ARG A 147 -15.02 -3.06 -9.51
CA ARG A 147 -15.75 -4.31 -9.84
C ARG A 147 -16.36 -5.03 -8.63
N ALA A 148 -16.42 -4.39 -7.46
CA ALA A 148 -16.78 -5.07 -6.20
C ALA A 148 -18.21 -5.67 -6.15
N ASP A 149 -19.12 -5.27 -7.03
CA ASP A 149 -20.55 -5.56 -6.86
C ASP A 149 -21.10 -6.83 -7.56
N GLU A 150 -20.33 -7.48 -8.44
CA GLU A 150 -20.82 -8.69 -9.15
C GLU A 150 -20.71 -9.98 -8.29
N HIS A 151 -19.76 -10.05 -7.35
CA HIS A 151 -19.47 -11.30 -6.61
C HIS A 151 -20.33 -11.48 -5.34
N GLY A 152 -20.88 -10.39 -4.79
CA GLY A 152 -21.76 -10.44 -3.61
C GLY A 152 -23.19 -10.91 -3.91
N GLN A 153 -23.69 -10.64 -5.12
CA GLN A 153 -25.06 -10.99 -5.53
C GLN A 153 -25.16 -12.44 -6.05
N ALA A 154 -24.13 -12.94 -6.73
CA ALA A 154 -24.07 -14.34 -7.16
C ALA A 154 -24.01 -15.31 -5.96
N SER A 155 -23.34 -14.90 -4.89
CA SER A 155 -23.25 -15.66 -3.63
C SER A 155 -24.58 -15.65 -2.87
N ARG A 156 -25.27 -14.50 -2.77
CA ARG A 156 -26.60 -14.40 -2.13
C ARG A 156 -27.70 -15.19 -2.84
N THR A 157 -27.62 -15.33 -4.16
CA THR A 157 -28.59 -16.11 -4.94
C THR A 157 -28.36 -17.63 -4.82
N ARG A 158 -27.10 -18.07 -4.63
CA ARG A 158 -26.77 -19.49 -4.39
C ARG A 158 -27.09 -19.97 -2.97
N SER A 159 -27.04 -19.09 -1.97
CA SER A 159 -27.32 -19.44 -0.57
C SER A 159 -28.82 -19.59 -0.24
N ARG A 160 -29.73 -19.38 -1.21
CA ARG A 160 -31.13 -19.79 -1.07
C ARG A 160 -31.25 -21.29 -1.38
N THR A 161 -30.68 -22.11 -0.51
CA THR A 161 -30.91 -23.56 -0.48
C THR A 161 -32.42 -23.78 -0.21
N PRO A 162 -33.14 -24.55 -1.05
CA PRO A 162 -34.49 -24.99 -0.71
C PRO A 162 -34.43 -25.79 0.59
N ILE A 163 -35.28 -25.45 1.56
CA ILE A 163 -35.44 -26.21 2.80
C ILE A 163 -35.80 -27.65 2.41
N ARG A 164 -34.86 -28.57 2.59
CA ARG A 164 -35.06 -30.01 2.39
C ARG A 164 -35.65 -30.58 3.69
N PRO A 165 -36.67 -31.45 3.64
CA PRO A 165 -37.24 -32.04 4.85
C PRO A 165 -36.20 -32.91 5.58
N PRO A 166 -36.32 -33.05 6.93
CA PRO A 166 -35.37 -33.78 7.74
C PRO A 166 -35.29 -35.26 7.32
N THR A 167 -34.07 -35.77 7.21
CA THR A 167 -33.78 -37.19 6.90
C THR A 167 -33.71 -37.96 8.23
N PRO A 168 -34.28 -39.17 8.33
CA PRO A 168 -34.20 -39.97 9.55
C PRO A 168 -32.76 -40.43 9.86
N PRO A 169 -32.44 -40.72 11.14
CA PRO A 169 -31.08 -41.02 11.59
C PRO A 169 -30.57 -42.32 10.97
N ARG A 170 -29.39 -42.25 10.35
CA ARG A 170 -28.64 -43.44 9.90
C ARG A 170 -27.94 -44.07 11.10
N THR A 171 -28.21 -45.35 11.29
CA THR A 171 -27.54 -46.24 12.24
C THR A 171 -26.04 -46.31 11.97
N ALA A 172 -25.28 -46.25 13.05
CA ALA A 172 -23.82 -46.33 13.07
C ALA A 172 -23.33 -47.69 12.59
N SER A 173 -22.42 -47.69 11.61
CA SER A 173 -21.58 -48.84 11.30
C SER A 173 -20.25 -48.67 12.03
N THR A 174 -20.01 -49.52 13.02
CA THR A 174 -18.75 -49.67 13.73
C THR A 174 -17.66 -50.20 12.79
N THR A 175 -16.45 -49.66 12.89
CA THR A 175 -15.24 -50.29 12.33
C THR A 175 -14.12 -50.17 13.35
N PRO A 176 -13.55 -51.28 13.84
CA PRO A 176 -12.48 -51.25 14.83
C PRO A 176 -11.13 -51.15 14.13
N THR A 177 -10.29 -50.19 14.52
CA THR A 177 -8.88 -50.18 14.07
C THR A 177 -7.92 -49.86 15.22
N ARG A 178 -7.29 -50.94 15.71
CA ARG A 178 -5.98 -51.17 16.35
C ARG A 178 -5.21 -50.05 17.09
N PRO A 179 -4.59 -50.36 18.25
CA PRO A 179 -3.63 -49.49 18.92
C PRO A 179 -2.20 -49.64 18.38
N ARG A 180 -1.37 -48.58 18.46
CA ARG A 180 0.09 -48.62 18.26
C ARG A 180 0.84 -48.29 19.57
N PRO A 181 2.04 -48.87 19.78
CA PRO A 181 2.70 -48.91 21.09
C PRO A 181 3.71 -47.78 21.34
N ALA A 182 4.14 -47.75 22.60
CA ALA A 182 4.99 -46.80 23.31
C ALA A 182 6.37 -46.49 22.70
N ALA A 183 6.85 -45.29 23.03
CA ALA A 183 8.20 -44.80 22.78
C ALA A 183 9.23 -45.43 23.74
N SER A 184 10.45 -45.65 23.23
CA SER A 184 11.62 -46.17 23.94
C SER A 184 12.41 -45.07 24.68
N PRO A 185 13.06 -45.38 25.82
CA PRO A 185 13.86 -44.42 26.59
C PRO A 185 15.37 -44.75 26.56
N TRP A 186 16.23 -43.85 26.07
CA TRP A 186 17.68 -43.90 26.36
C TRP A 186 18.32 -42.49 26.31
N GLY A 187 18.92 -42.05 27.43
CA GLY A 187 19.99 -41.03 27.49
C GLY A 187 21.38 -41.70 27.34
N PRO A 188 22.51 -41.20 27.91
CA PRO A 188 22.74 -39.95 28.67
C PRO A 188 24.12 -39.24 28.44
N ARG A 189 24.41 -38.22 29.29
CA ARG A 189 25.72 -37.66 29.76
C ARG A 189 26.48 -36.67 28.83
N ALA A 190 27.29 -35.71 29.30
CA ALA A 190 27.57 -35.08 30.61
C ALA A 190 28.57 -33.91 30.42
N GLY A 191 28.53 -32.89 31.32
CA GLY A 191 29.65 -32.02 31.76
C GLY A 191 30.18 -30.97 30.77
N ALA A 192 30.93 -29.93 31.14
CA ALA A 192 31.23 -29.25 32.41
C ALA A 192 32.02 -27.96 32.06
N GLY A 193 31.78 -26.84 32.78
CA GLY A 193 32.82 -25.85 33.14
C GLY A 193 33.08 -24.61 32.24
N PRO A 194 33.70 -23.54 32.81
CA PRO A 194 33.38 -22.14 32.49
C PRO A 194 34.60 -21.21 32.15
N GLY A 195 34.35 -19.92 31.87
CA GLY A 195 35.35 -18.81 31.80
C GLY A 195 35.41 -18.12 30.43
N GLY A 196 35.66 -16.82 30.26
CA GLY A 196 36.07 -15.75 31.17
C GLY A 196 35.93 -14.38 30.47
N SER A 197 36.11 -13.31 31.27
CA SER A 197 36.07 -11.89 30.90
C SER A 197 37.49 -11.33 30.68
N THR A 198 37.58 -10.01 30.40
CA THR A 198 38.75 -9.10 30.33
C THR A 198 39.46 -9.08 28.96
N SER A 199 39.39 -7.99 28.18
CA SER A 199 39.96 -6.63 28.31
C SER A 199 41.46 -6.56 28.04
N GLU A 200 41.81 -6.15 26.83
CA GLU A 200 43.14 -5.63 26.49
C GLU A 200 42.98 -4.25 25.86
N GLY A 201 43.62 -3.27 26.49
CA GLY A 201 43.93 -1.99 25.89
C GLY A 201 45.31 -2.06 25.25
N ILE A 202 45.50 -1.30 24.17
CA ILE A 202 46.82 -0.91 23.66
C ILE A 202 46.73 0.57 23.27
N GLY A 203 47.72 1.33 23.74
CA GLY A 203 47.79 2.79 23.66
C GLY A 203 48.33 3.32 22.33
N GLY A 204 48.46 4.64 22.21
CA GLY A 204 49.28 5.23 21.16
C GLY A 204 48.95 6.68 20.74
N ALA A 205 49.63 7.62 21.39
CA ALA A 205 50.24 8.83 20.81
C ALA A 205 49.37 9.99 20.24
N GLY A 206 49.43 11.11 20.98
CA GLY A 206 50.28 12.26 20.58
C GLY A 206 49.77 13.14 19.43
N GLY A 207 49.18 14.29 19.80
CA GLY A 207 48.70 15.29 18.86
C GLY A 207 49.78 16.16 18.21
N ARG A 208 49.45 16.64 17.01
CA ARG A 208 49.53 18.06 16.58
C ARG A 208 48.92 18.19 15.18
N ARG A 209 47.82 18.94 15.07
CA ARG A 209 47.28 19.43 13.78
C ARG A 209 46.85 20.87 13.97
N GLU A 210 47.59 21.77 13.34
CA GLU A 210 47.18 23.15 13.08
C GLU A 210 46.27 23.19 11.82
N PRO A 211 45.42 24.21 11.67
CA PRO A 211 44.16 24.09 10.95
C PRO A 211 44.25 24.47 9.47
N GLY A 212 43.95 23.51 8.59
CA GLY A 212 43.51 23.81 7.23
C GLY A 212 42.01 24.09 7.25
N GLU A 213 41.64 25.36 7.08
CA GLU A 213 40.27 25.84 6.91
C GLU A 213 39.67 25.29 5.61
N HIS A 214 39.25 24.03 5.64
CA HIS A 214 38.16 23.53 4.82
C HIS A 214 37.04 23.25 5.79
N ARG A 215 36.19 24.27 6.01
CA ARG A 215 34.89 24.08 6.66
C ARG A 215 33.99 23.31 5.69
N GLY A 216 34.39 22.06 5.43
CA GLY A 216 33.58 21.05 4.80
C GLY A 216 32.30 20.92 5.60
N ARG A 217 31.20 20.80 4.88
CA ARG A 217 29.84 20.63 5.37
C ARG A 217 29.78 19.42 6.30
N ARG A 218 30.10 19.62 7.57
CA ARG A 218 30.12 18.56 8.60
C ARG A 218 28.68 18.31 8.98
N ILE A 219 28.12 17.20 8.50
CA ILE A 219 26.85 16.68 9.02
C ILE A 219 27.03 16.53 10.54
N PRO A 220 26.16 17.12 11.38
CA PRO A 220 26.26 16.96 12.81
C PRO A 220 26.17 15.47 13.18
N MET A 221 27.14 14.97 13.94
CA MET A 221 27.23 13.54 14.32
C MET A 221 25.93 13.01 14.95
N THR A 222 25.19 13.88 15.64
CA THR A 222 23.88 13.59 16.22
C THR A 222 22.87 13.12 15.18
N VAL A 223 22.82 13.76 14.00
CA VAL A 223 21.87 13.38 12.94
C VAL A 223 22.28 12.05 12.32
N ALA A 224 23.58 11.80 12.13
CA ALA A 224 24.07 10.51 11.64
C ALA A 224 23.70 9.35 12.58
N ILE A 225 23.89 9.54 13.90
CA ILE A 225 23.52 8.53 14.91
C ILE A 225 22.00 8.32 14.95
N ALA A 226 21.21 9.40 14.93
CA ALA A 226 19.75 9.31 14.92
C ALA A 226 19.22 8.56 13.69
N VAL A 227 19.73 8.87 12.49
CA VAL A 227 19.38 8.15 11.26
C VAL A 227 19.75 6.68 11.36
N GLY A 228 20.93 6.35 11.89
CA GLY A 228 21.37 4.97 12.10
C GLY A 228 20.43 4.19 13.02
N LEU A 229 20.07 4.76 14.17
CA LEU A 229 19.16 4.13 15.14
C LEU A 229 17.74 3.95 14.58
N LEU A 230 17.21 4.99 13.92
CA LEU A 230 15.88 4.92 13.29
C LEU A 230 15.84 3.87 12.18
N THR A 231 16.89 3.81 11.35
CA THR A 231 16.99 2.83 10.26
C THR A 231 17.13 1.40 10.80
N ALA A 232 17.97 1.20 11.82
CA ALA A 232 18.12 -0.11 12.47
C ALA A 232 16.80 -0.58 13.11
N GLY A 233 16.10 0.31 13.83
CA GLY A 233 14.78 0.04 14.39
C GLY A 233 13.73 -0.26 13.32
N ALA A 234 13.72 0.51 12.23
CA ALA A 234 12.83 0.28 11.10
C ALA A 234 13.04 -1.09 10.47
N VAL A 235 14.29 -1.46 10.14
CA VAL A 235 14.63 -2.76 9.56
C VAL A 235 14.26 -3.89 10.52
N TYR A 236 14.57 -3.76 11.82
CA TYR A 236 14.20 -4.76 12.82
C TYR A 236 12.69 -4.99 12.89
N LEU A 237 11.88 -3.92 12.86
CA LEU A 237 10.43 -4.01 12.91
C LEU A 237 9.83 -4.56 11.60
N LEU A 238 10.41 -4.21 10.45
CA LEU A 238 10.00 -4.74 9.14
C LEU A 238 10.24 -6.25 9.00
N MET A 239 11.22 -6.79 9.73
CA MET A 239 11.47 -8.23 9.80
C MET A 239 10.46 -8.98 10.68
N LYS A 240 9.62 -8.29 11.45
CA LYS A 240 8.59 -8.93 12.27
C LYS A 240 7.36 -9.24 11.42
N ARG A 241 6.70 -10.35 11.73
CA ARG A 241 5.51 -10.84 11.02
C ARG A 241 4.22 -10.09 11.37
N GLU A 242 4.20 -9.33 12.46
CA GLU A 242 3.02 -8.59 12.92
C GLU A 242 2.80 -7.32 12.09
N MET A 243 1.60 -7.16 11.49
CA MET A 243 1.29 -6.04 10.60
C MET A 243 1.50 -4.67 11.28
N LEU A 244 1.14 -4.54 12.56
CA LEU A 244 1.34 -3.31 13.32
C LEU A 244 2.83 -2.96 13.49
N ARG A 245 3.69 -3.96 13.65
CA ARG A 245 5.15 -3.74 13.70
C ARG A 245 5.70 -3.32 12.34
N VAL A 246 5.20 -3.91 11.26
CA VAL A 246 5.56 -3.49 9.90
C VAL A 246 5.17 -2.02 9.68
N VAL A 247 3.96 -1.61 10.09
CA VAL A 247 3.51 -0.20 10.03
C VAL A 247 4.46 0.72 10.81
N LEU A 248 4.79 0.37 12.05
CA LEU A 248 5.75 1.13 12.87
C LEU A 248 7.15 1.19 12.24
N GLY A 249 7.58 0.12 11.57
CA GLY A 249 8.83 0.07 10.82
C GLY A 249 8.86 1.08 9.67
N PHE A 250 7.78 1.18 8.90
CA PHE A 250 7.66 2.18 7.84
C PHE A 250 7.62 3.62 8.38
N ILE A 251 6.97 3.86 9.52
CA ILE A 251 6.98 5.18 10.18
C ILE A 251 8.40 5.59 10.57
N LEU A 252 9.16 4.69 11.22
CA LEU A 252 10.56 4.95 11.60
C LEU A 252 11.45 5.21 10.38
N LEU A 253 11.26 4.43 9.31
CA LEU A 253 12.00 4.61 8.05
C LEU A 253 11.69 5.97 7.40
N GLY A 254 10.42 6.40 7.41
CA GLY A 254 10.01 7.70 6.92
C GLY A 254 10.66 8.85 7.69
N HIS A 255 10.72 8.76 9.03
CA HIS A 255 11.43 9.74 9.84
C HIS A 255 12.94 9.75 9.56
N ALA A 256 13.58 8.58 9.41
CA ALA A 256 15.00 8.50 9.04
C ALA A 256 15.27 9.18 7.68
N GLY A 257 14.43 8.91 6.67
CA GLY A 257 14.52 9.53 5.35
C GLY A 257 14.36 11.05 5.39
N ASN A 258 13.39 11.55 6.18
CA ASN A 258 13.22 12.98 6.38
C ASN A 258 14.45 13.63 7.03
N LEU A 259 15.05 12.98 8.04
CA LEU A 259 16.28 13.46 8.66
C LEU A 259 17.45 13.51 7.67
N VAL A 260 17.58 12.50 6.79
CA VAL A 260 18.60 12.49 5.72
C VAL A 260 18.42 13.66 4.77
N LEU A 261 17.18 13.92 4.33
CA LEU A 261 16.88 15.03 3.42
C LEU A 261 17.14 16.41 4.06
N ILE A 262 16.72 16.60 5.31
CA ILE A 262 17.00 17.83 6.06
C ILE A 262 18.52 18.01 6.24
N SER A 263 19.23 16.93 6.57
CA SER A 263 20.68 16.93 6.72
C SER A 263 21.41 17.30 5.42
N ALA A 264 20.93 16.79 4.28
CA ALA A 264 21.45 17.11 2.97
C ALA A 264 21.30 18.61 2.63
N GLY A 265 20.23 19.26 3.11
CA GLY A 265 19.98 20.70 2.91
C GLY A 265 20.84 21.66 3.72
N GLY A 266 21.61 21.15 4.69
CA GLY A 266 22.49 21.98 5.54
C GLY A 266 21.74 22.53 6.75
N THR A 267 22.30 22.31 7.94
CA THR A 267 21.66 22.64 9.23
C THR A 267 22.06 24.02 9.78
N HIS A 268 22.91 24.77 9.07
CA HIS A 268 23.48 26.02 9.55
C HIS A 268 23.28 27.17 8.56
N GLN A 269 22.93 28.33 9.15
CA GLN A 269 22.64 29.66 8.57
C GLN A 269 21.17 29.88 8.19
N ARG A 270 20.51 30.70 9.03
CA ARG A 270 19.20 31.30 8.81
C ARG A 270 19.37 32.80 8.96
N THR A 271 19.64 33.49 7.87
CA THR A 271 19.44 34.95 7.84
C THR A 271 18.05 35.24 7.32
N GLU A 272 17.52 36.39 7.70
CA GLU A 272 16.15 36.81 7.42
C GLU A 272 15.92 36.87 5.90
N PRO A 273 14.85 36.23 5.36
CA PRO A 273 14.55 36.24 3.92
C PRO A 273 14.35 37.61 3.29
N PHE A 274 14.19 38.67 4.10
CA PHE A 274 13.94 40.04 3.65
C PHE A 274 14.93 41.00 4.31
N GLY A 275 16.14 41.08 3.74
CA GLY A 275 17.18 42.05 4.08
C GLY A 275 17.91 42.51 2.82
N THR A 276 18.43 43.74 2.82
CA THR A 276 19.09 44.39 1.68
C THR A 276 20.24 43.55 1.09
N ALA A 277 20.20 43.33 -0.23
CA ALA A 277 21.24 42.75 -1.08
C ALA A 277 21.78 41.36 -0.65
N ALA A 278 20.92 40.35 -0.81
CA ALA A 278 21.20 38.98 -1.26
C ALA A 278 22.66 38.51 -1.34
N ASP A 279 23.20 38.00 -0.23
CA ASP A 279 24.12 36.87 -0.30
C ASP A 279 23.29 35.60 -0.53
N ALA A 280 23.15 35.18 -1.80
CA ALA A 280 22.45 33.94 -2.17
C ALA A 280 23.03 32.68 -1.49
N SER A 281 24.23 32.79 -0.91
CA SER A 281 24.91 31.77 -0.11
C SER A 281 24.36 31.63 1.33
N ALA A 282 23.60 32.62 1.82
CA ALA A 282 23.06 32.66 3.19
C ALA A 282 21.56 32.31 3.26
N VAL A 283 20.91 32.12 2.11
CA VAL A 283 19.51 31.70 1.97
C VAL A 283 19.43 30.17 1.99
N ALA A 284 18.50 29.62 2.77
CA ALA A 284 18.28 28.18 2.85
C ALA A 284 17.87 27.61 1.48
N ASP A 285 18.45 26.48 1.08
CA ASP A 285 18.09 25.79 -0.16
C ASP A 285 16.63 25.31 -0.07
N PRO A 286 15.71 25.83 -0.92
CA PRO A 286 14.30 25.46 -0.87
C PRO A 286 14.04 24.03 -1.36
N LEU A 287 14.98 23.42 -2.10
CA LEU A 287 14.80 22.14 -2.76
C LEU A 287 14.75 20.96 -1.76
N PRO A 288 15.69 20.81 -0.80
CA PRO A 288 15.58 19.85 0.29
C PRO A 288 14.27 20.00 1.08
N GLN A 289 13.81 21.23 1.32
CA GLN A 289 12.59 21.49 2.09
C GLN A 289 11.34 21.04 1.35
N ALA A 290 11.26 21.28 0.03
CA ALA A 290 10.18 20.77 -0.81
C ALA A 290 10.16 19.23 -0.86
N PHE A 291 11.32 18.59 -0.92
CA PHE A 291 11.42 17.13 -0.88
C PHE A 291 10.98 16.54 0.47
N VAL A 292 11.32 17.18 1.58
CA VAL A 292 10.89 16.75 2.92
C VAL A 292 9.37 16.82 3.05
N LEU A 293 8.74 17.92 2.62
CA LEU A 293 7.28 18.03 2.68
C LEU A 293 6.60 16.95 1.84
N THR A 294 7.13 16.67 0.65
CA THR A 294 6.63 15.60 -0.23
C THR A 294 6.79 14.23 0.41
N ALA A 295 7.94 13.94 1.01
CA ALA A 295 8.22 12.69 1.69
C ALA A 295 7.29 12.47 2.90
N ILE A 296 6.99 13.52 3.68
CA ILE A 296 6.04 13.45 4.81
C ILE A 296 4.64 13.08 4.33
N VAL A 297 4.14 13.70 3.27
CA VAL A 297 2.79 13.42 2.76
C VAL A 297 2.67 11.98 2.22
N ILE A 298 3.68 11.51 1.48
CA ILE A 298 3.73 10.13 0.98
C ILE A 298 3.80 9.14 2.15
N ALA A 299 4.68 9.38 3.12
CA ALA A 299 4.80 8.53 4.30
C ALA A 299 3.48 8.45 5.06
N PHE A 300 2.81 9.59 5.27
CA PHE A 300 1.51 9.64 5.94
C PHE A 300 0.43 8.83 5.18
N ALA A 301 0.36 8.99 3.85
CA ALA A 301 -0.58 8.25 3.01
C ALA A 301 -0.31 6.73 3.06
N ILE A 302 0.95 6.32 2.97
CA ILE A 302 1.36 4.91 3.09
C ILE A 302 1.04 4.38 4.49
N THR A 303 1.31 5.12 5.56
CA THR A 303 0.99 4.72 6.93
C THR A 303 -0.51 4.49 7.11
N ILE A 304 -1.36 5.40 6.62
CA ILE A 304 -2.81 5.21 6.67
C ILE A 304 -3.21 3.98 5.86
N PHE A 305 -2.70 3.83 4.64
CA PHE A 305 -3.01 2.69 3.79
C PHE A 305 -2.64 1.37 4.47
N MET A 306 -1.43 1.29 5.04
CA MET A 306 -0.99 0.09 5.75
C MET A 306 -1.80 -0.15 7.03
N LEU A 307 -2.21 0.90 7.74
CA LEU A 307 -3.08 0.78 8.91
C LEU A 307 -4.47 0.27 8.52
N VAL A 308 -5.05 0.78 7.43
CA VAL A 308 -6.31 0.29 6.88
C VAL A 308 -6.19 -1.18 6.49
N LEU A 309 -5.12 -1.59 5.81
CA LEU A 309 -4.89 -3.00 5.50
C LEU A 309 -4.69 -3.85 6.76
N ALA A 310 -3.99 -3.35 7.78
CA ALA A 310 -3.82 -4.06 9.04
C ALA A 310 -5.14 -4.26 9.79
N VAL A 311 -6.05 -3.29 9.71
CA VAL A 311 -7.38 -3.37 10.34
C VAL A 311 -8.34 -4.25 9.53
N THR A 312 -8.37 -4.10 8.20
CA THR A 312 -9.31 -4.82 7.32
C THR A 312 -8.83 -6.24 6.98
N GLY A 313 -7.52 -6.50 6.98
CA GLY A 313 -6.92 -7.80 6.67
C GLY A 313 -6.91 -8.81 7.82
N GLY A 314 -7.67 -8.57 8.88
CA GLY A 314 -7.58 -9.27 10.17
C GLY A 314 -7.81 -10.78 10.16
N GLU A 315 -8.33 -11.34 9.07
CA GLU A 315 -8.51 -12.79 8.88
C GLU A 315 -7.22 -13.51 8.40
N ASN A 316 -6.23 -12.77 7.86
CA ASN A 316 -4.97 -13.32 7.34
C ASN A 316 -3.73 -12.84 8.14
N ASP A 317 -3.93 -12.22 9.31
CA ASP A 317 -2.84 -11.83 10.19
C ASP A 317 -2.53 -12.99 11.16
N ASP A 318 -1.61 -13.87 10.73
CA ASP A 318 -1.17 -15.11 11.41
C ASP A 318 -0.53 -14.87 12.80
N THR A 319 -0.63 -13.66 13.36
CA THR A 319 -0.11 -13.30 14.69
C THR A 319 -1.17 -13.24 15.79
N ARG A 320 -2.46 -13.40 15.45
CA ARG A 320 -3.52 -13.64 16.45
C ARG A 320 -3.43 -15.09 16.92
N GLY A 321 -3.02 -15.28 18.18
CA GLY A 321 -2.62 -16.57 18.74
C GLY A 321 -3.57 -17.74 18.41
N GLU A 322 -2.98 -18.83 17.91
CA GLU A 322 -3.59 -20.15 17.91
C GLU A 322 -3.90 -20.55 19.36
N GLY A 323 -5.17 -20.78 19.72
CA GLY A 323 -5.46 -21.30 21.07
C GLY A 323 -6.87 -21.30 21.63
N GLU A 324 -7.89 -20.69 21.02
CA GLU A 324 -9.26 -20.81 21.56
C GLU A 324 -9.95 -22.05 20.96
N VAL A 325 -9.62 -23.23 21.50
CA VAL A 325 -10.43 -24.44 21.29
C VAL A 325 -11.79 -24.16 21.94
N PRO A 326 -12.91 -24.19 21.21
CA PRO A 326 -14.23 -24.04 21.81
C PRO A 326 -14.39 -25.10 22.91
N PRO A 327 -14.86 -24.75 24.13
CA PRO A 327 -15.10 -25.74 25.16
C PRO A 327 -16.05 -26.81 24.60
N ASP A 328 -15.70 -28.08 24.83
CA ASP A 328 -16.51 -29.22 24.39
C ASP A 328 -17.98 -28.98 24.79
N PRO A 329 -18.95 -29.30 23.90
CA PRO A 329 -20.36 -29.19 24.25
C PRO A 329 -20.62 -30.02 25.52
N LEU A 330 -21.19 -29.37 26.54
CA LEU A 330 -21.68 -30.09 27.71
C LEU A 330 -22.69 -31.16 27.25
N PRO A 331 -22.64 -32.38 27.81
CA PRO A 331 -23.58 -33.42 27.43
C PRO A 331 -25.01 -32.93 27.61
N GLU A 332 -25.83 -33.03 26.56
CA GLU A 332 -27.25 -32.67 26.59
C GLU A 332 -27.95 -33.51 27.69
N GLU A 333 -28.53 -32.85 28.69
CA GLU A 333 -29.39 -33.54 29.64
C GLU A 333 -30.64 -34.08 28.91
N PRO A 334 -31.08 -35.32 29.20
CA PRO A 334 -32.28 -35.86 28.59
C PRO A 334 -33.49 -35.00 28.97
N ASN A 335 -34.17 -34.47 27.96
CA ASN A 335 -35.41 -33.73 28.13
C ASN A 335 -36.53 -34.71 28.52
N ASP A 336 -36.68 -34.98 29.81
CA ASP A 336 -37.81 -35.70 30.37
C ASP A 336 -39.06 -34.79 30.36
N ALA A 337 -39.88 -34.91 29.32
CA ALA A 337 -41.35 -34.92 29.38
C ALA A 337 -41.98 -34.63 27.99
N GLU A 338 -42.24 -35.66 27.21
CA GLU A 338 -43.39 -35.65 26.29
C GLU A 338 -44.55 -36.40 26.96
N PRO A 339 -45.71 -35.77 27.19
CA PRO A 339 -46.90 -36.48 27.63
C PRO A 339 -47.43 -37.33 26.46
N LYS A 340 -47.56 -38.64 26.69
CA LYS A 340 -48.17 -39.55 25.72
C LYS A 340 -49.68 -39.29 25.66
N ASP A 341 -50.16 -38.72 24.57
CA ASP A 341 -51.58 -38.67 24.25
C ASP A 341 -52.11 -40.10 24.00
N GLU A 342 -52.92 -40.60 24.94
CA GLU A 342 -53.69 -41.83 24.76
C GLU A 342 -54.76 -41.66 23.67
N LYS A 343 -54.88 -42.69 22.83
CA LYS A 343 -55.82 -42.79 21.71
C LYS A 343 -57.20 -43.36 22.15
N PRO A 344 -58.25 -43.24 21.30
CA PRO A 344 -59.61 -42.90 21.72
C PRO A 344 -60.50 -44.11 22.01
N ILE A 345 -61.47 -43.92 22.91
CA ILE A 345 -62.64 -44.80 23.04
C ILE A 345 -63.83 -44.04 22.46
N GLY A 346 -64.43 -44.62 21.42
CA GLY A 346 -65.56 -44.05 20.72
C GLY A 346 -66.86 -44.11 21.52
N GLU A 347 -67.76 -43.19 21.20
CA GLU A 347 -69.16 -43.36 21.55
C GLU A 347 -70.01 -42.97 20.33
N VAL A 348 -70.76 -43.97 19.86
CA VAL A 348 -71.71 -43.90 18.77
C VAL A 348 -73.04 -43.40 19.32
N ARG A 349 -73.62 -42.43 18.64
CA ARG A 349 -75.00 -41.95 18.73
C ARG A 349 -76.03 -43.06 19.04
N ARG A 350 -76.81 -42.90 20.11
CA ARG A 350 -78.27 -42.62 20.06
C ARG A 350 -78.83 -42.23 21.41
#